data_AF-A0A6B1CQV8-F1
#
_entry.id   AF-A0A6B1CQV8-F1
#
_cell.length_a   1.000
_cell.length_b   1.000
_cell.length_c   1.000
_cell.angle_alpha   90.00
_cell.angle_beta   90.00
_cell.angle_gamma   90.00
#
_symmetry.space_group_name_H-M   'P 1'
#
loop_
_entity.id
_entity.type
_entity.pdbx_description
1 polymer ?
#
loop_
_entity_poly.entity_id
_entity_poly.type
_entity_poly.pdbx_seq_one_letter_code
_entity_poly.pdbx_strand_id
1 'polypeptide(L)'
;MTAIIEKVTGYVTRRSDSGAPELLVFQPLDVGVQVPAGTVEPGEAIDDAALREMVEETGLTGLRQVRYLGSIAVPLDDHSRAPLQDVVLRKSPGLEQGLGLHVPRAHWLRVIERVEEYAKVEVAGQSGWLRADVLAERMDRYFYHFEARTSTPERWQVQDAGHAPWECYWVPLFPRPVLDHEPQVWEDEFYEKLLASVG
;
A
#
# COMPACT_ATOMS: atom_id res chain seq x y z
N MET A 1 7.76 20.04 -9.84
CA MET A 1 7.00 19.27 -8.84
C MET A 1 7.79 18.01 -8.56
N THR A 2 7.91 17.58 -7.31
CA THR A 2 8.66 16.36 -6.99
C THR A 2 7.83 15.14 -7.40
N ALA A 3 8.38 14.24 -8.22
CA ALA A 3 7.68 13.07 -8.75
C ALA A 3 7.62 11.95 -7.70
N ILE A 4 6.77 12.13 -6.67
CA ILE A 4 6.67 11.24 -5.50
C ILE A 4 5.28 10.60 -5.44
N ILE A 5 5.23 9.30 -5.14
CA ILE A 5 4.04 8.63 -4.62
C ILE A 5 4.22 8.42 -3.11
N GLU A 6 3.22 8.81 -2.34
CA GLU A 6 3.20 8.64 -0.90
C GLU A 6 2.34 7.43 -0.54
N LYS A 7 2.86 6.57 0.35
CA LYS A 7 2.17 5.38 0.85
C LYS A 7 2.16 5.35 2.37
N VAL A 8 1.13 4.74 2.92
CA VAL A 8 1.00 4.51 4.36
C VAL A 8 0.98 3.02 4.66
N THR A 9 1.45 2.63 5.82
CA THR A 9 1.41 1.26 6.32
C THR A 9 1.08 1.29 7.80
N GLY A 10 0.06 0.55 8.21
CA GLY A 10 -0.34 0.51 9.60
C GLY A 10 -0.23 -0.89 10.18
N TYR A 11 0.50 -0.98 11.28
CA TYR A 11 0.46 -2.12 12.15
C TYR A 11 -0.69 -1.93 13.14
N VAL A 12 -1.79 -2.63 12.92
CA VAL A 12 -2.94 -2.59 13.81
C VAL A 12 -2.81 -3.70 14.84
N THR A 13 -2.78 -3.35 16.12
CA THR A 13 -2.65 -4.32 17.21
C THR A 13 -3.88 -4.36 18.09
N ARG A 14 -4.05 -5.49 18.79
CA ARG A 14 -4.97 -5.61 19.93
C ARG A 14 -4.34 -6.46 21.03
N ARG A 15 -5.06 -6.57 22.15
CA ARG A 15 -4.82 -7.58 23.18
C ARG A 15 -5.88 -8.67 23.03
N SER A 16 -5.45 -9.92 22.99
CA SER A 16 -6.35 -11.07 23.05
C SER A 16 -6.99 -11.20 24.44
N ASP A 17 -7.94 -12.13 24.59
CA ASP A 17 -8.56 -12.45 25.88
C ASP A 17 -7.53 -12.88 26.94
N SER A 18 -6.39 -13.44 26.53
CA SER A 18 -5.29 -13.81 27.43
C SER A 18 -4.31 -12.66 27.72
N GLY A 19 -4.53 -11.48 27.13
CA GLY A 19 -3.66 -10.32 27.23
C GLY A 19 -2.43 -10.36 26.31
N ALA A 20 -2.28 -11.40 25.49
CA ALA A 20 -1.19 -11.47 24.52
C ALA A 20 -1.41 -10.44 23.39
N PRO A 21 -0.35 -9.78 22.91
CA PRO A 21 -0.47 -8.85 21.81
C PRO A 21 -0.63 -9.59 20.48
N GLU A 22 -1.53 -9.10 19.64
CA GLU A 22 -1.81 -9.63 18.32
C GLU A 22 -1.69 -8.54 17.27
N LEU A 23 -1.31 -8.94 16.05
CA LEU A 23 -1.26 -8.11 14.86
C LEU A 23 -2.44 -8.47 13.95
N LEU A 24 -3.09 -7.46 13.41
CA LEU A 24 -4.07 -7.63 12.34
C LEU A 24 -3.35 -7.85 11.02
N VAL A 25 -3.75 -8.91 10.34
CA VAL A 25 -3.37 -9.15 8.94
C VAL A 25 -4.63 -9.37 8.12
N PHE A 26 -4.49 -9.23 6.80
CA PHE A 26 -5.52 -9.63 5.87
C PHE A 26 -4.95 -10.46 4.74
N GLN A 27 -5.81 -11.25 4.11
CA GLN A 27 -5.45 -12.14 3.02
C GLN A 27 -6.49 -12.02 1.89
N PRO A 28 -6.17 -11.27 0.83
CA PRO A 28 -6.96 -11.26 -0.40
C PRO A 28 -6.89 -12.59 -1.14
N LEU A 29 -7.87 -12.83 -2.01
CA LEU A 29 -7.87 -14.01 -2.87
C LEU A 29 -6.65 -13.98 -3.81
N ASP A 30 -5.94 -15.10 -3.93
CA ASP A 30 -4.74 -15.26 -4.78
C ASP A 30 -3.57 -14.33 -4.44
N VAL A 31 -3.60 -13.71 -3.25
CA VAL A 31 -2.51 -12.88 -2.72
C VAL A 31 -2.12 -13.39 -1.33
N GLY A 32 -0.87 -13.14 -0.98
CA GLY A 32 -0.30 -13.43 0.31
C GLY A 32 -0.89 -12.68 1.50
N VAL A 33 -0.52 -13.11 2.70
CA VAL A 33 -0.86 -12.44 3.97
C VAL A 33 -0.12 -11.10 4.07
N GLN A 34 -0.85 -10.03 4.37
CA GLN A 34 -0.32 -8.67 4.41
C GLN A 34 -0.83 -7.88 5.61
N VAL A 35 -0.14 -6.79 5.93
CA VAL A 35 -0.63 -5.75 6.86
C VAL A 35 -1.29 -4.63 6.07
N PRO A 36 -2.28 -3.93 6.63
CA PRO A 36 -2.96 -2.85 5.94
C PRO A 36 -2.01 -1.74 5.47
N ALA A 37 -2.17 -1.31 4.22
CA ALA A 37 -1.35 -0.30 3.59
C ALA A 37 -2.06 0.34 2.40
N GLY A 38 -1.78 1.61 2.14
CA GLY A 38 -2.52 2.34 1.12
C GLY A 38 -1.76 3.53 0.54
N THR A 39 -2.46 4.31 -0.28
CA THR A 39 -1.88 5.45 -1.01
C THR A 39 -2.42 6.74 -0.44
N VAL A 40 -1.54 7.73 -0.24
CA VAL A 40 -1.98 9.07 0.17
C VAL A 40 -2.53 9.81 -1.04
N GLU A 41 -3.76 10.31 -0.92
CA GLU A 41 -4.41 11.05 -1.99
C GLU A 41 -3.83 12.46 -2.13
N PRO A 42 -3.83 13.05 -3.35
CA PRO A 42 -3.32 14.40 -3.55
C PRO A 42 -3.98 15.44 -2.63
N GLY A 43 -3.18 16.06 -1.76
CA GLY A 43 -3.64 17.08 -0.81
C GLY A 43 -4.24 16.52 0.50
N GLU A 44 -4.27 15.20 0.66
CA GLU A 44 -4.64 14.52 1.90
C GLU A 44 -3.51 14.61 2.93
N ALA A 45 -3.85 14.82 4.20
CA ALA A 45 -2.85 14.74 5.27
C ALA A 45 -2.44 13.27 5.48
N ILE A 46 -1.15 13.00 5.67
CA ILE A 46 -0.62 11.63 5.76
C ILE A 46 -1.27 10.85 6.91
N ASP A 47 -1.52 11.49 8.06
CA ASP A 47 -2.19 10.87 9.21
C ASP A 47 -3.65 10.52 8.90
N ASP A 48 -4.36 11.38 8.16
CA ASP A 48 -5.75 11.14 7.74
C ASP A 48 -5.80 9.98 6.73
N ALA A 49 -4.86 9.96 5.78
CA ALA A 49 -4.70 8.86 4.82
C ALA A 49 -4.42 7.54 5.55
N ALA A 50 -3.52 7.54 6.53
CA ALA A 50 -3.22 6.35 7.32
C ALA A 50 -4.48 5.82 8.00
N LEU A 51 -5.25 6.67 8.67
CA LEU A 51 -6.49 6.25 9.32
C LEU A 51 -7.53 5.74 8.30
N ARG A 52 -7.75 6.47 7.19
CA ARG A 52 -8.70 6.09 6.13
C ARG A 52 -8.37 4.71 5.58
N GLU A 53 -7.13 4.48 5.18
CA GLU A 53 -6.69 3.21 4.59
C GLU A 53 -6.83 2.06 5.59
N MET A 54 -6.52 2.28 6.88
CA MET A 54 -6.75 1.24 7.88
C MET A 54 -8.25 0.90 8.00
N VAL A 55 -9.14 1.90 7.96
CA VAL A 55 -10.59 1.68 8.03
C VAL A 55 -11.09 0.98 6.77
N GLU A 56 -10.65 1.39 5.59
CA GLU A 56 -11.06 0.82 4.30
C GLU A 56 -10.64 -0.64 4.16
N GLU A 57 -9.39 -0.97 4.49
CA GLU A 57 -8.88 -2.32 4.32
C GLU A 57 -9.32 -3.30 5.44
N THR A 58 -9.62 -2.78 6.63
CA THR A 58 -9.96 -3.64 7.78
C THR A 58 -11.42 -3.60 8.18
N GLY A 59 -12.19 -2.61 7.71
CA GLY A 59 -13.56 -2.37 8.19
C GLY A 59 -13.66 -1.94 9.66
N LEU A 60 -12.53 -1.71 10.35
CA LEU A 60 -12.53 -1.32 11.76
C LEU A 60 -12.72 0.19 11.92
N THR A 61 -13.74 0.60 12.67
CA THR A 61 -14.02 2.02 12.96
C THR A 61 -13.51 2.49 14.33
N GLY A 62 -13.11 1.54 15.19
CA GLY A 62 -12.60 1.79 16.55
C GLY A 62 -11.09 1.88 16.67
N LEU A 63 -10.41 2.40 15.63
CA LEU A 63 -8.96 2.49 15.59
C LEU A 63 -8.44 3.76 16.27
N ARG A 64 -7.36 3.62 17.04
CA ARG A 64 -6.60 4.75 17.58
C ARG A 64 -5.18 4.72 17.05
N GLN A 65 -4.74 5.80 16.43
CA GLN A 65 -3.31 6.00 16.15
C GLN A 65 -2.55 6.15 17.47
N VAL A 66 -1.63 5.24 17.73
CA VAL A 66 -0.81 5.23 18.95
C VAL A 66 0.50 5.95 18.70
N ARG A 67 1.13 5.68 17.55
CA ARG A 67 2.48 6.19 17.26
C ARG A 67 2.77 6.25 15.77
N TYR A 68 3.41 7.33 15.33
CA TYR A 68 4.14 7.37 14.08
C TYR A 68 5.52 6.71 14.26
N LEU A 69 5.81 5.67 13.48
CA LEU A 69 7.02 4.85 13.59
C LEU A 69 8.16 5.38 12.70
N GLY A 70 7.85 6.25 11.74
CA GLY A 70 8.83 6.86 10.83
C GLY A 70 8.45 6.71 9.37
N SER A 71 9.37 7.09 8.48
CA SER A 71 9.21 6.96 7.03
C SER A 71 10.49 6.54 6.34
N ILE A 72 10.34 5.97 5.15
CA ILE A 72 11.45 5.65 4.25
C ILE A 72 11.18 6.26 2.88
N ALA A 73 12.22 6.77 2.25
CA ALA A 73 12.17 7.24 0.87
C ALA A 73 12.90 6.22 -0.02
N VAL A 74 12.18 5.67 -0.99
CA VAL A 74 12.65 4.59 -1.87
C VAL A 74 12.73 5.15 -3.29
N PRO A 75 13.93 5.30 -3.86
CA PRO A 75 14.06 5.58 -5.29
C PRO A 75 13.40 4.45 -6.09
N LEU A 76 12.58 4.82 -7.06
CA LEU A 76 12.00 3.86 -7.99
C LEU A 76 12.96 3.66 -9.16
N ASP A 77 12.97 2.46 -9.72
CA ASP A 77 13.66 2.16 -10.96
C ASP A 77 12.66 1.75 -12.04
N ASP A 78 13.14 1.37 -13.21
CA ASP A 78 12.27 1.00 -14.33
C ASP A 78 11.57 -0.35 -14.14
N HIS A 79 11.94 -1.15 -13.13
CA HIS A 79 11.20 -2.37 -12.77
C HIS A 79 9.92 -2.08 -11.99
N SER A 80 9.91 -0.98 -11.21
CA SER A 80 8.82 -0.63 -10.30
C SER A 80 8.54 0.87 -10.32
N ARG A 81 7.84 1.38 -11.36
CA ARG A 81 7.32 2.76 -11.41
C ARG A 81 5.84 2.79 -11.06
N ALA A 82 5.33 3.99 -10.80
CA ALA A 82 3.90 4.23 -10.66
C ALA A 82 3.48 5.56 -11.29
N PRO A 83 2.28 5.66 -11.90
CA PRO A 83 1.74 6.92 -12.38
C PRO A 83 1.41 7.88 -11.23
N LEU A 84 1.71 9.16 -11.39
CA LEU A 84 1.35 10.26 -10.49
C LEU A 84 -0.12 10.66 -10.60
N GLN A 85 -0.86 10.11 -11.55
CA GLN A 85 -2.27 10.36 -11.80
C GLN A 85 -2.86 9.19 -12.59
N ASP A 86 -4.17 9.14 -12.73
CA ASP A 86 -4.82 8.22 -13.65
C ASP A 86 -4.34 8.50 -15.09
N VAL A 87 -3.96 7.43 -15.78
CA VAL A 87 -3.47 7.51 -17.16
C VAL A 87 -4.16 6.48 -18.04
N VAL A 88 -4.33 6.83 -19.32
CA VAL A 88 -4.78 5.91 -20.36
C VAL A 88 -3.59 5.63 -21.27
N LEU A 89 -3.21 4.36 -21.41
CA LEU A 89 -2.05 3.98 -22.22
C LEU A 89 -2.30 4.22 -23.71
N ARG A 90 -1.35 4.88 -24.37
CA ARG A 90 -1.36 5.18 -25.80
C ARG A 90 -0.83 3.99 -26.60
N LYS A 91 -1.29 3.84 -27.85
CA LYS A 91 -0.76 2.80 -28.77
C LYS A 91 0.64 3.12 -29.29
N SER A 92 0.99 4.40 -29.37
CA SER A 92 2.29 4.90 -29.83
C SER A 92 2.65 6.21 -29.14
N PRO A 93 3.93 6.63 -29.16
CA PRO A 93 4.32 7.99 -28.81
C PRO A 93 3.52 9.02 -29.61
N GLY A 94 3.15 10.14 -28.98
CA GLY A 94 2.53 11.29 -29.66
C GLY A 94 1.05 11.18 -30.06
N LEU A 95 0.40 10.01 -29.99
CA LEU A 95 -1.04 9.89 -30.31
C LEU A 95 -1.89 10.03 -29.05
N GLU A 96 -2.72 11.09 -28.96
CA GLU A 96 -3.49 11.40 -27.74
C GLU A 96 -4.68 10.47 -27.47
N GLN A 97 -5.34 9.95 -28.52
CA GLN A 97 -6.55 9.14 -28.36
C GLN A 97 -6.32 7.69 -28.80
N GLY A 98 -6.00 6.85 -27.83
CA GLY A 98 -6.24 5.41 -27.92
C GLY A 98 -7.34 5.03 -26.95
N LEU A 99 -8.19 4.07 -27.33
CA LEU A 99 -9.00 3.23 -26.42
C LEU A 99 -8.07 2.39 -25.52
N GLY A 100 -7.19 3.07 -24.79
CA GLY A 100 -6.09 2.49 -24.04
C GLY A 100 -6.54 1.82 -22.76
N LEU A 101 -5.65 1.01 -22.21
CA LEU A 101 -5.79 0.50 -20.85
C LEU A 101 -5.76 1.67 -19.86
N HIS A 102 -6.78 1.78 -19.02
CA HIS A 102 -6.78 2.71 -17.89
C HIS A 102 -5.87 2.14 -16.80
N VAL A 103 -4.92 2.93 -16.33
CA VAL A 103 -4.02 2.60 -15.23
C VAL A 103 -4.20 3.66 -14.14
N PRO A 104 -4.72 3.27 -12.97
CA PRO A 104 -4.90 4.18 -11.86
C PRO A 104 -3.58 4.79 -11.37
N ARG A 105 -3.68 5.95 -10.73
CA ARG A 105 -2.59 6.52 -9.92
C ARG A 105 -2.03 5.47 -8.94
N ALA A 106 -0.72 5.55 -8.68
CA ALA A 106 0.00 4.71 -7.73
C ALA A 106 -0.03 3.19 -8.03
N HIS A 107 -0.60 2.77 -9.16
CA HIS A 107 -0.56 1.39 -9.61
C HIS A 107 0.83 1.04 -10.14
N TRP A 108 1.38 -0.08 -9.68
CA TRP A 108 2.72 -0.49 -10.06
C TRP A 108 2.77 -0.95 -11.53
N LEU A 109 3.81 -0.52 -12.22
CA LEU A 109 4.08 -0.88 -13.60
C LEU A 109 5.58 -0.97 -13.86
N ARG A 110 5.94 -1.61 -14.97
CA ARG A 110 7.32 -1.72 -15.43
C ARG A 110 7.54 -0.86 -16.67
N VAL A 111 8.61 -0.07 -16.70
CA VAL A 111 9.06 0.60 -17.92
C VAL A 111 9.92 -0.39 -18.71
N ILE A 112 9.58 -0.60 -19.97
CA ILE A 112 10.27 -1.56 -20.85
C ILE A 112 11.04 -0.86 -21.98
N GLU A 113 10.70 0.40 -22.29
CA GLU A 113 11.33 1.18 -23.36
C GLU A 113 11.12 2.68 -23.11
N ARG A 114 12.06 3.53 -23.56
CA ARG A 114 11.94 4.99 -23.51
C ARG A 114 12.28 5.59 -24.87
N VAL A 115 11.45 6.50 -25.36
CA VAL A 115 11.62 7.20 -26.64
C VAL A 115 11.22 8.66 -26.43
N GLU A 116 12.16 9.58 -26.61
CA GLU A 116 11.97 11.02 -26.36
C GLU A 116 11.35 11.28 -24.97
N GLU A 117 10.20 11.94 -24.91
CA GLU A 117 9.44 12.24 -23.69
C GLU A 117 8.47 11.12 -23.27
N TYR A 118 8.49 9.97 -23.95
CA TYR A 118 7.58 8.85 -23.74
C TYR A 118 8.26 7.63 -23.13
N ALA A 119 7.52 6.89 -22.32
CA ALA A 119 7.90 5.57 -21.83
C ALA A 119 6.86 4.55 -22.29
N LYS A 120 7.34 3.40 -22.78
CA LYS A 120 6.52 2.21 -22.95
C LYS A 120 6.52 1.45 -21.64
N VAL A 121 5.33 1.11 -21.18
CA VAL A 121 5.12 0.43 -19.91
C VAL A 121 4.40 -0.89 -20.11
N GLU A 122 4.61 -1.80 -19.18
CA GLU A 122 3.88 -3.06 -19.04
C GLU A 122 3.18 -3.12 -17.69
N VAL A 123 1.91 -3.50 -17.70
CA VAL A 123 1.05 -3.64 -16.52
C VAL A 123 0.01 -4.73 -16.80
N ALA A 124 -0.19 -5.66 -15.85
CA ALA A 124 -1.13 -6.77 -15.98
C ALA A 124 -1.01 -7.55 -17.32
N GLY A 125 0.21 -7.78 -17.81
CA GLY A 125 0.49 -8.49 -19.06
C GLY A 125 0.15 -7.71 -20.34
N GLN A 126 -0.27 -6.45 -20.24
CA GLN A 126 -0.52 -5.56 -21.36
C GLN A 126 0.53 -4.45 -21.41
N SER A 127 0.75 -3.86 -22.59
CA SER A 127 1.69 -2.75 -22.74
C SER A 127 1.13 -1.59 -23.56
N GLY A 128 1.69 -0.41 -23.31
CA GLY A 128 1.36 0.81 -24.04
C GLY A 128 2.27 1.97 -23.65
N TRP A 129 2.01 3.15 -24.18
CA TRP A 129 2.86 4.33 -24.04
C TRP A 129 2.22 5.40 -23.18
N LEU A 130 3.01 6.09 -22.38
CA LEU A 130 2.61 7.28 -21.64
C LEU A 130 3.74 8.32 -21.70
N ARG A 131 3.45 9.57 -21.33
CA ARG A 131 4.52 10.55 -21.14
C ARG A 131 5.33 10.16 -19.91
N ALA A 132 6.65 10.18 -20.00
CA ALA A 132 7.52 9.76 -18.92
C ALA A 132 7.45 10.67 -17.68
N ASP A 133 7.05 11.94 -17.86
CA ASP A 133 6.94 12.93 -16.78
C ASP A 133 5.76 12.70 -15.82
N VAL A 134 4.83 11.79 -16.16
CA VAL A 134 3.76 11.36 -15.25
C VAL A 134 4.17 10.19 -14.36
N LEU A 135 5.39 9.67 -14.50
CA LEU A 135 5.88 8.57 -13.67
C LEU A 135 6.60 9.10 -12.42
N ALA A 136 6.33 8.46 -11.30
CA ALA A 136 7.04 8.73 -10.06
C ALA A 136 8.50 8.25 -10.14
N GLU A 137 9.39 9.06 -9.61
CA GLU A 137 10.82 8.75 -9.45
C GLU A 137 11.12 8.18 -8.07
N ARG A 138 10.24 8.42 -7.09
CA ARG A 138 10.42 8.03 -5.69
C ARG A 138 9.09 7.64 -5.05
N MET A 139 9.14 6.70 -4.11
CA MET A 139 8.06 6.44 -3.17
C MET A 139 8.48 6.85 -1.76
N ASP A 140 7.65 7.62 -1.07
CA ASP A 140 7.79 7.87 0.36
C ASP A 140 6.77 7.01 1.10
N ARG A 141 7.20 6.14 2.02
CA ARG A 141 6.31 5.28 2.80
C ARG A 141 6.37 5.64 4.29
N TYR A 142 5.20 5.84 4.89
CA TYR A 142 5.01 6.24 6.28
C TYR A 142 4.42 5.09 7.09
N PHE A 143 4.97 4.84 8.29
CA PHE A 143 4.61 3.70 9.12
C PHE A 143 3.97 4.15 10.42
N TYR A 144 2.89 3.47 10.79
CA TYR A 144 2.08 3.80 11.96
C TYR A 144 1.77 2.56 12.79
N HIS A 145 1.63 2.77 14.09
CA HIS A 145 1.04 1.82 15.02
C HIS A 145 -0.37 2.29 15.37
N PHE A 146 -1.34 1.40 15.16
CA PHE A 146 -2.72 1.58 15.54
C PHE A 146 -3.13 0.53 16.59
N GLU A 147 -4.09 0.89 17.43
CA GLU A 147 -4.76 -0.02 18.35
C GLU A 147 -6.24 -0.13 18.00
N ALA A 148 -6.73 -1.36 17.87
CA ALA A 148 -8.17 -1.62 17.86
C ALA A 148 -8.70 -1.57 19.30
N ARG A 149 -9.58 -0.59 19.58
CA ARG A 149 -10.13 -0.36 20.93
C ARG A 149 -11.53 -0.91 21.12
N THR A 150 -12.18 -1.32 20.05
CA THR A 150 -13.46 -2.01 20.08
C THR A 150 -13.23 -3.52 20.10
N SER A 151 -14.16 -4.26 20.71
CA SER A 151 -14.18 -5.72 20.57
C SER A 151 -14.33 -6.07 19.08
N THR A 152 -13.46 -6.96 18.61
CA THR A 152 -13.44 -7.45 17.23
C THR A 152 -13.58 -8.97 17.23
N PRO A 153 -14.21 -9.56 16.19
CA PRO A 153 -14.12 -11.00 15.97
C PRO A 153 -12.67 -11.44 15.76
N GLU A 154 -12.40 -12.73 15.95
CA GLU A 154 -11.11 -13.35 15.60
C GLU A 154 -10.81 -13.25 14.10
N ARG A 155 -11.85 -13.38 13.28
CA ARG A 155 -11.81 -13.27 11.82
C ARG A 155 -13.08 -12.62 11.29
N TRP A 156 -12.96 -11.85 10.22
CA TRP A 156 -14.10 -11.27 9.50
C TRP A 156 -13.75 -11.01 8.05
N GLN A 157 -14.77 -10.78 7.23
CA GLN A 157 -14.59 -10.40 5.83
C GLN A 157 -14.82 -8.91 5.65
N VAL A 158 -14.00 -8.30 4.79
CA VAL A 158 -14.16 -6.94 4.32
C VAL A 158 -14.47 -7.00 2.83
N GLN A 159 -15.34 -6.09 2.40
CA GLN A 159 -15.73 -5.97 0.99
C GLN A 159 -15.62 -4.51 0.58
N ASP A 160 -14.82 -4.28 -0.45
CA ASP A 160 -14.73 -3.00 -1.16
C ASP A 160 -15.33 -3.10 -2.57
N ALA A 161 -15.84 -1.98 -3.07
CA ALA A 161 -16.48 -1.93 -4.37
C ALA A 161 -15.44 -2.10 -5.49
N GLY A 162 -15.50 -3.23 -6.20
CA GLY A 162 -14.61 -3.52 -7.34
C GLY A 162 -13.53 -4.55 -7.04
N HIS A 163 -13.46 -5.04 -5.80
CA HIS A 163 -12.53 -6.10 -5.38
C HIS A 163 -13.29 -7.32 -4.86
N ALA A 164 -12.68 -8.50 -4.99
CA ALA A 164 -13.18 -9.68 -4.29
C ALA A 164 -13.04 -9.47 -2.78
N PRO A 165 -13.98 -9.99 -1.95
CA PRO A 165 -13.85 -9.87 -0.51
C PRO A 165 -12.57 -10.56 -0.01
N TRP A 166 -11.97 -10.01 1.04
CA TRP A 166 -10.80 -10.58 1.70
C TRP A 166 -11.08 -10.84 3.17
N GLU A 167 -10.32 -11.77 3.76
CA GLU A 167 -10.42 -12.09 5.18
C GLU A 167 -9.40 -11.27 5.98
N CYS A 168 -9.86 -10.65 7.06
CA CYS A 168 -9.04 -10.05 8.10
C CYS A 168 -9.03 -10.97 9.31
N TYR A 169 -7.87 -11.15 9.94
CA TYR A 169 -7.75 -11.96 11.14
C TYR A 169 -6.54 -11.58 11.99
N TRP A 170 -6.62 -11.94 13.26
CA TRP A 170 -5.55 -11.66 14.22
C TRP A 170 -4.54 -12.80 14.25
N VAL A 171 -3.26 -12.44 14.31
CA VAL A 171 -2.14 -13.37 14.50
C VAL A 171 -1.31 -12.93 15.69
N PRO A 172 -0.61 -13.85 16.38
CA PRO A 172 0.33 -13.47 17.43
C PRO A 172 1.34 -12.45 16.92
N LEU A 173 1.58 -11.39 17.70
CA LEU A 173 2.62 -10.41 17.38
C LEU A 173 4.03 -11.01 17.55
N PHE A 174 4.16 -12.04 18.38
CA PHE A 174 5.41 -12.75 18.62
C PHE A 174 5.21 -14.28 18.60
N PRO A 175 6.02 -15.04 17.85
CA PRO A 175 7.07 -14.58 16.92
C PRO A 175 6.50 -13.74 15.77
N ARG A 176 7.36 -12.97 15.09
CA ARG A 176 6.95 -12.13 13.95
C ARG A 176 6.19 -12.98 12.91
N PRO A 177 4.97 -12.59 12.51
CA PRO A 177 4.23 -13.33 11.51
C PRO A 177 4.89 -13.22 10.14
N VAL A 178 4.77 -14.28 9.34
CA VAL A 178 5.25 -14.29 7.96
C VAL A 178 4.24 -13.55 7.10
N LEU A 179 4.71 -12.51 6.41
CA LEU A 179 3.97 -11.79 5.40
C LEU A 179 4.44 -12.28 4.03
N ASP A 180 3.52 -12.37 3.07
CA ASP A 180 3.78 -12.97 1.75
C ASP A 180 3.92 -11.87 0.69
N HIS A 181 5.07 -11.20 0.80
CA HIS A 181 5.62 -10.23 -0.13
C HIS A 181 7.15 -10.31 -0.11
N GLU A 182 7.81 -9.74 -1.12
CA GLU A 182 9.28 -9.72 -1.16
C GLU A 182 9.86 -8.98 0.05
N PRO A 183 10.73 -9.62 0.86
CA PRO A 183 11.28 -8.99 2.06
C PRO A 183 11.97 -7.66 1.74
N GLN A 184 11.51 -6.59 2.40
CA GLN A 184 12.11 -5.27 2.25
C GLN A 184 13.09 -5.00 3.38
N VAL A 185 14.20 -4.35 3.04
CA VAL A 185 15.32 -4.08 3.97
C VAL A 185 14.92 -3.23 5.20
N TRP A 186 13.82 -2.50 5.13
CA TRP A 186 13.32 -1.64 6.21
C TRP A 186 12.35 -2.33 7.16
N GLU A 187 11.87 -3.52 6.83
CA GLU A 187 10.81 -4.17 7.61
C GLU A 187 11.22 -4.50 9.04
N ASP A 188 12.45 -4.98 9.24
CA ASP A 188 12.96 -5.30 10.57
C ASP A 188 12.99 -4.05 11.45
N GLU A 189 13.47 -2.91 10.92
CA GLU A 189 13.51 -1.64 11.63
C GLU A 189 12.11 -1.20 12.10
N PHE A 190 11.12 -1.22 11.21
CA PHE A 190 9.77 -0.77 11.57
C PHE A 190 9.03 -1.77 12.46
N TYR A 191 9.32 -3.07 12.31
CA TYR A 191 8.78 -4.08 13.22
C TYR A 191 9.38 -3.95 14.63
N GLU A 192 10.67 -3.67 14.77
CA GLU A 192 11.29 -3.39 16.07
C GLU A 192 10.68 -2.14 16.73
N LYS A 193 10.43 -1.08 15.96
CA LYS A 193 9.75 0.12 16.46
C LYS A 193 8.31 -0.16 16.88
N LEU A 194 7.61 -1.03 16.16
CA LEU A 194 6.28 -1.52 16.55
C LEU A 194 6.36 -2.25 17.89
N LEU A 195 7.26 -3.22 18.05
CA LEU A 195 7.43 -3.95 19.30
C LEU A 195 7.73 -3.01 20.48
N ALA A 196 8.55 -1.97 20.26
CA ALA A 196 8.83 -0.94 21.26
C ALA A 196 7.65 0.01 21.56
N SER A 197 6.60 -0.01 20.72
CA SER A 197 5.38 0.78 20.92
C SER A 197 4.23 0.00 21.56
N VAL A 198 4.32 -1.33 21.58
CA VAL A 198 3.34 -2.23 22.21
C VAL A 198 3.76 -2.47 23.66
N GLY A 199 3.06 -1.82 24.61
CA GLY A 199 3.26 -1.96 26.06
C GLY A 199 2.31 -2.98 26.65
#